data_AF-A0A3P6QEU2-F1
#
_entry.id   AF-A0A3P6QEU2-F1
#
_cell.length_a   1.000
_cell.length_b   1.000
_cell.length_c   1.000
_cell.angle_alpha   90.00
_cell.angle_beta   90.00
_cell.angle_gamma   90.00
#
_symmetry.space_group_name_H-M   'P 1'
#
loop_
_entity.id
_entity.type
_entity.pdbx_description
1 polymer ?
#
loop_
_entity_poly.entity_id
_entity_poly.type
_entity_poly.pdbx_seq_one_letter_code
_entity_poly.pdbx_strand_id
1 'polypeptide(L)'
;MLERTLAIKCPTIAELLANTKLVQTALAQPNVLKRFFGDDTDRINNLTSTFARQTFLSTDFELASKAEIDAIVSDCMQNPSNYVLKPQREGGGNNIFGEAAPWGSPPKNSYLQLFACARLRNVLSPKLLFQLTSAWTAEPDDLCLAL
;
A
#
# COMPACT_ATOMS: atom_id res chain seq x y z
N MET A 1 27.06 2.67 6.98
CA MET A 1 28.20 1.85 7.44
C MET A 1 27.78 0.41 7.78
N LEU A 2 26.54 0.15 8.23
CA LEU A 2 26.02 -1.22 8.49
C LEU A 2 25.91 -2.13 7.24
N GLU A 3 25.38 -1.64 6.13
CA GLU A 3 25.18 -2.44 4.90
C GLU A 3 26.49 -2.96 4.26
N ARG A 4 27.63 -2.36 4.61
CA ARG A 4 28.95 -2.73 4.06
C ARG A 4 29.68 -3.79 4.90
N THR A 5 29.08 -4.27 5.98
CA THR A 5 29.66 -5.30 6.85
C THR A 5 29.35 -6.71 6.35
N LEU A 6 30.00 -7.74 6.91
CA LEU A 6 29.65 -9.15 6.68
C LEU A 6 28.50 -9.65 7.57
N ALA A 7 27.94 -8.80 8.44
CA ALA A 7 26.82 -9.18 9.29
C ALA A 7 25.60 -9.60 8.46
N ILE A 8 24.79 -10.53 8.96
CA ILE A 8 23.47 -10.84 8.40
C ILE A 8 22.54 -9.66 8.73
N LYS A 9 21.85 -9.12 7.71
CA LYS A 9 20.88 -8.02 7.89
C LYS A 9 19.46 -8.58 7.83
N CYS A 10 18.54 -7.88 8.49
CA CYS A 10 17.13 -8.26 8.55
C CYS A 10 16.25 -7.00 8.70
N PRO A 11 15.78 -6.40 7.60
CA PRO A 11 16.13 -6.69 6.20
C PRO A 11 17.45 -6.02 5.78
N THR A 12 18.00 -6.45 4.64
CA THR A 12 18.97 -5.67 3.85
C THR A 12 18.30 -4.45 3.22
N ILE A 13 19.11 -3.46 2.81
CA ILE A 13 18.60 -2.32 2.04
C ILE A 13 17.90 -2.72 0.74
N ALA A 14 18.36 -3.79 0.08
CA ALA A 14 17.74 -4.27 -1.16
C ALA A 14 16.32 -4.82 -0.90
N GLU A 15 16.16 -5.58 0.17
CA GLU A 15 14.85 -6.11 0.60
C GLU A 15 13.91 -4.99 1.06
N LEU A 16 14.43 -3.97 1.73
CA LEU A 16 13.64 -2.78 2.09
C LEU A 16 13.13 -2.07 0.82
N LEU A 17 13.99 -1.85 -0.18
CA LEU A 17 13.60 -1.21 -1.43
C LEU A 17 12.62 -2.06 -2.26
N ALA A 18 12.73 -3.39 -2.18
CA ALA A 18 11.80 -4.31 -2.83
C ALA A 18 10.36 -4.18 -2.28
N ASN A 19 10.19 -3.71 -1.05
CA ASN A 19 8.88 -3.51 -0.41
C ASN A 19 8.22 -2.15 -0.74
N THR A 20 8.82 -1.34 -1.63
CA THR A 20 8.23 -0.06 -2.04
C THR A 20 6.99 -0.25 -2.91
N LYS A 21 6.07 0.75 -2.89
CA LYS A 21 4.83 0.67 -3.69
C LYS A 21 5.10 0.73 -5.20
N LEU A 22 6.23 1.31 -5.60
CA LEU A 22 6.69 1.31 -6.99
C LEU A 22 6.99 -0.12 -7.45
N VAL A 23 7.80 -0.85 -6.68
CA VAL A 23 8.11 -2.26 -6.98
C VAL A 23 6.85 -3.12 -6.94
N GLN A 24 5.96 -2.89 -5.97
CA GLN A 24 4.65 -3.55 -5.93
C GLN A 24 3.84 -3.33 -7.23
N THR A 25 3.82 -2.10 -7.76
CA THR A 25 3.11 -1.78 -9.01
C THR A 25 3.76 -2.47 -10.20
N ALA A 26 5.09 -2.45 -10.28
CA ALA A 26 5.84 -3.12 -11.35
C ALA A 26 5.59 -4.63 -11.35
N LEU A 27 5.61 -5.27 -10.18
CA LEU A 27 5.35 -6.71 -10.03
C LEU A 27 3.89 -7.11 -10.34
N ALA A 28 2.96 -6.16 -10.38
CA ALA A 28 1.59 -6.44 -10.80
C ALA A 28 1.47 -6.70 -12.31
N GLN A 29 2.50 -6.33 -13.09
CA GLN A 29 2.52 -6.54 -14.53
C GLN A 29 3.01 -7.95 -14.90
N PRO A 30 2.22 -8.76 -15.63
CA PRO A 30 2.61 -10.13 -15.99
C PRO A 30 3.94 -10.22 -16.74
N ASN A 31 4.24 -9.27 -17.63
CA ASN A 31 5.50 -9.19 -18.36
C ASN A 31 6.72 -9.01 -17.44
N VAL A 32 6.57 -8.30 -16.32
CA VAL A 32 7.64 -8.16 -15.32
C VAL A 32 7.83 -9.48 -14.56
N LEU A 33 6.74 -10.16 -14.21
CA LEU A 33 6.80 -11.46 -13.51
C LEU A 33 7.44 -12.57 -14.34
N LYS A 34 7.29 -12.54 -15.68
CA LYS A 34 7.98 -13.47 -16.59
C LYS A 34 9.50 -13.44 -16.44
N ARG A 35 10.10 -12.31 -16.04
CA ARG A 35 11.55 -12.24 -15.77
C ARG A 35 11.98 -13.13 -14.59
N PHE A 36 11.09 -13.37 -13.63
CA PHE A 36 11.38 -14.13 -12.41
C PHE A 36 10.92 -15.59 -12.50
N PHE A 37 9.84 -15.86 -13.24
CA PHE A 37 9.20 -17.18 -13.30
C PHE A 37 9.23 -17.83 -14.69
N GLY A 38 9.81 -17.18 -15.70
CA GLY A 38 9.83 -17.68 -17.08
C GLY A 38 8.40 -17.80 -17.65
N ASP A 39 8.12 -18.93 -18.29
CA ASP A 39 6.82 -19.21 -18.92
C ASP A 39 5.84 -19.96 -18.01
N ASP A 40 6.10 -20.01 -16.70
CA ASP A 40 5.18 -20.57 -15.67
C ASP A 40 3.93 -19.68 -15.54
N THR A 41 3.03 -19.86 -16.50
CA THR A 41 1.85 -19.01 -16.71
C THR A 41 0.85 -19.19 -15.58
N ASP A 42 0.73 -20.39 -15.02
CA ASP A 42 -0.17 -20.67 -13.91
C ASP A 42 0.26 -19.92 -12.65
N ARG A 43 1.56 -19.94 -12.33
CA ARG A 43 2.11 -19.18 -11.21
C ARG A 43 1.95 -17.67 -11.40
N ILE A 44 2.21 -17.17 -12.61
CA ILE A 44 2.03 -15.75 -12.94
C ILE A 44 0.56 -15.34 -12.77
N ASN A 45 -0.37 -16.10 -13.32
CA ASN A 45 -1.81 -15.82 -13.21
C ASN A 45 -2.27 -15.86 -11.76
N ASN A 46 -1.83 -16.85 -10.99
CA ASN A 46 -2.14 -16.94 -9.56
C ASN A 46 -1.65 -15.71 -8.80
N LEU A 47 -0.41 -15.26 -9.02
CA LEU A 47 0.12 -14.05 -8.39
C LEU A 47 -0.64 -12.79 -8.85
N THR A 48 -0.82 -12.62 -10.16
CA THR A 48 -1.53 -11.47 -10.72
C THR A 48 -2.95 -11.35 -10.17
N SER A 49 -3.63 -12.47 -9.92
CA SER A 49 -4.99 -12.49 -9.34
C SER A 49 -5.07 -11.91 -7.92
N THR A 50 -3.95 -11.85 -7.19
CA THR A 50 -3.92 -11.31 -5.82
C THR A 50 -3.76 -9.79 -5.77
N PHE A 51 -3.34 -9.17 -6.88
CA PHE A 51 -3.14 -7.73 -6.92
C PHE A 51 -4.47 -7.01 -7.14
N ALA A 52 -4.75 -6.04 -6.28
CA ALA A 52 -5.79 -5.05 -6.57
C ALA A 52 -5.39 -4.18 -7.76
N ARG A 53 -6.38 -3.66 -8.50
CA ARG A 53 -6.13 -2.65 -9.54
C ARG A 53 -5.34 -1.49 -8.94
N GLN A 54 -4.20 -1.19 -9.53
CA GLN A 54 -3.26 -0.22 -9.01
C GLN A 54 -2.52 0.46 -10.16
N THR A 55 -2.18 1.74 -9.99
CA THR A 55 -1.35 2.46 -10.95
C THR A 55 -0.42 3.43 -10.24
N PHE A 56 0.74 3.61 -10.86
CA PHE A 56 1.63 4.70 -10.52
C PHE A 56 1.18 5.96 -11.27
N LEU A 57 1.13 7.10 -10.59
CA LEU A 57 0.65 8.35 -11.18
C LEU A 57 1.80 9.13 -11.86
N SER A 58 2.77 8.44 -12.46
CA SER A 58 3.83 9.06 -13.26
C SER A 58 4.18 8.20 -14.47
N THR A 59 4.58 8.85 -15.55
CA THR A 59 5.10 8.23 -16.77
C THR A 59 6.60 7.91 -16.69
N ASP A 60 7.30 8.37 -15.66
CA ASP A 60 8.78 8.29 -15.57
C ASP A 60 9.33 6.86 -15.56
N PHE A 61 8.51 5.88 -15.19
CA PHE A 61 8.90 4.47 -15.09
C PHE A 61 8.25 3.58 -16.16
N GLU A 62 7.54 4.17 -17.12
CA GLU A 62 6.88 3.44 -18.22
C GLU A 62 5.93 2.32 -17.73
N LEU A 63 5.42 2.44 -16.49
CA LEU A 63 4.50 1.47 -15.90
C LEU A 63 3.04 1.67 -16.34
N ALA A 64 2.72 2.86 -16.82
CA ALA A 64 1.42 3.23 -17.37
C ALA A 64 1.60 4.38 -18.35
N SER A 65 0.81 4.37 -19.42
CA SER A 65 0.72 5.49 -20.35
C SER A 65 -0.01 6.67 -19.72
N LYS A 66 0.21 7.87 -20.27
CA LYS A 66 -0.51 9.07 -19.84
C LYS A 66 -2.04 8.90 -19.93
N ALA A 67 -2.51 8.23 -20.98
CA ALA A 67 -3.94 7.95 -21.18
C ALA A 67 -4.52 7.05 -20.07
N GLU A 68 -3.80 6.01 -19.65
CA GLU A 68 -4.22 5.13 -18.56
C GLU A 68 -4.26 5.86 -17.21
N ILE A 69 -3.24 6.70 -16.96
CA ILE A 69 -3.20 7.53 -15.75
C ILE A 69 -4.39 8.49 -15.73
N ASP A 70 -4.65 9.20 -16.82
CA ASP A 70 -5.75 10.17 -16.91
C ASP A 70 -7.12 9.48 -16.78
N ALA A 71 -7.28 8.28 -17.35
CA ALA A 71 -8.49 7.47 -17.19
C ALA A 71 -8.72 7.06 -15.73
N ILE A 72 -7.67 6.63 -15.01
CA ILE A 72 -7.76 6.28 -13.59
C ILE A 72 -8.05 7.52 -12.74
N VAL A 73 -7.38 8.64 -13.01
CA VAL A 73 -7.64 9.90 -12.29
C VAL A 73 -9.09 10.36 -12.48
N SER A 74 -9.61 10.29 -13.70
CA SER A 74 -11.01 10.61 -14.01
C SER A 74 -11.98 9.70 -13.24
N ASP A 75 -11.72 8.39 -13.20
CA ASP A 75 -12.55 7.45 -12.44
C ASP A 75 -12.43 7.69 -10.91
N CYS A 76 -11.23 8.02 -10.40
CA CYS A 76 -11.05 8.41 -9.01
C CYS A 76 -11.83 9.69 -8.66
N MET A 77 -11.92 10.66 -9.56
CA MET A 77 -12.68 11.88 -9.34
C MET A 77 -14.19 11.62 -9.32
N GLN A 78 -14.68 10.68 -10.13
CA GLN A 78 -16.10 10.31 -10.17
C GLN A 78 -16.48 9.36 -9.02
N ASN A 79 -15.59 8.44 -8.66
CA ASN A 79 -15.82 7.37 -7.69
C ASN A 79 -14.74 7.32 -6.60
N PRO A 80 -14.50 8.42 -5.85
CA PRO A 80 -13.35 8.52 -4.94
C PRO A 80 -13.38 7.49 -3.80
N SER A 81 -14.55 7.01 -3.41
CA SER A 81 -14.72 5.98 -2.37
C SER A 81 -14.17 4.61 -2.77
N ASN A 82 -13.98 4.35 -4.07
CA ASN A 82 -13.44 3.11 -4.60
C ASN A 82 -11.91 3.07 -4.61
N TYR A 83 -11.25 4.16 -4.25
CA TYR A 83 -9.80 4.29 -4.35
C TYR A 83 -9.17 4.75 -3.03
N VAL A 84 -7.89 4.40 -2.89
CA VAL A 84 -7.01 4.93 -1.86
C VAL A 84 -5.76 5.49 -2.54
N LEU A 85 -5.41 6.70 -2.17
CA LEU A 85 -4.17 7.34 -2.57
C LEU A 85 -3.12 7.05 -1.50
N LYS A 86 -2.00 6.45 -1.88
CA LYS A 86 -0.93 6.12 -0.95
C LYS A 86 0.35 6.88 -1.31
N PRO A 87 0.89 7.71 -0.40
CA PRO A 87 2.24 8.25 -0.53
C PRO A 87 3.30 7.15 -0.32
N GLN A 88 4.53 7.36 -0.79
CA GLN A 88 5.69 6.47 -0.55
C GLN A 88 6.24 6.58 0.88
N ARG A 89 5.35 6.54 1.88
CA ARG A 89 5.71 6.44 3.30
C ARG A 89 5.31 5.08 3.85
N GLU A 90 6.14 4.57 4.76
CA GLU A 90 5.85 3.42 5.61
C GLU A 90 5.26 3.87 6.96
N GLY A 91 4.76 2.91 7.73
CA GLY A 91 3.99 3.18 8.94
C GLY A 91 2.56 3.60 8.59
N GLY A 92 1.57 2.89 9.13
CA GLY A 92 0.15 3.15 8.86
C GLY A 92 -0.25 4.62 9.13
N GLY A 93 -1.36 5.06 8.52
CA GLY A 93 -1.92 6.41 8.74
C GLY A 93 -1.61 7.45 7.65
N ASN A 94 -0.77 7.12 6.66
CA ASN A 94 -0.45 8.03 5.55
C ASN A 94 -1.38 7.87 4.33
N ASN A 95 -2.30 6.91 4.35
CA ASN A 95 -3.24 6.68 3.24
C ASN A 95 -4.32 7.77 3.22
N ILE A 96 -4.61 8.31 2.04
CA ILE A 96 -5.65 9.31 1.83
C ILE A 96 -6.82 8.64 1.12
N PHE A 97 -8.03 8.80 1.66
CA PHE A 97 -9.22 8.08 1.21
C PHE A 97 -10.29 9.04 0.70
N GLY A 98 -11.08 8.58 -0.28
CA GLY A 98 -12.28 9.30 -0.69
C GLY A 98 -11.98 10.70 -1.22
N GLU A 99 -12.87 11.63 -0.89
CA GLU A 99 -12.82 13.03 -1.33
C GLU A 99 -11.63 13.81 -0.77
N ALA A 100 -11.00 13.31 0.31
CA ALA A 100 -9.80 13.93 0.86
C ALA A 100 -8.58 13.78 -0.06
N ALA A 101 -8.60 12.82 -1.00
CA ALA A 101 -7.50 12.63 -1.94
C ALA A 101 -7.56 13.68 -3.07
N PRO A 102 -6.46 14.41 -3.32
CA PRO A 102 -6.43 15.51 -4.30
C PRO A 102 -6.31 15.00 -5.75
N TRP A 103 -7.27 14.19 -6.22
CA TRP A 103 -7.21 13.51 -7.52
C TRP A 103 -7.08 14.46 -8.72
N GLY A 104 -7.78 15.59 -8.72
CA GLY A 104 -7.77 16.58 -9.82
C GLY A 104 -6.66 17.63 -9.74
N SER A 105 -5.91 17.67 -8.65
CA SER A 105 -4.73 18.55 -8.51
C SER A 105 -3.66 17.90 -7.63
N PRO A 106 -3.14 16.72 -8.02
CA PRO A 106 -2.13 16.06 -7.22
C PRO A 106 -0.85 16.92 -7.21
N PRO A 107 -0.13 16.97 -6.07
CA PRO A 107 0.96 17.93 -5.91
C PRO A 107 2.06 17.72 -6.95
N LYS A 108 2.44 18.81 -7.64
CA LYS A 108 3.31 18.80 -8.84
C LYS A 108 4.71 18.18 -8.63
N ASN A 109 5.20 18.13 -7.38
CA ASN A 109 6.48 17.51 -7.00
C ASN A 109 6.35 16.08 -6.42
N SER A 110 5.16 15.48 -6.46
CA SER A 110 4.84 14.23 -5.71
C SER A 110 4.25 13.10 -6.56
N TYR A 111 4.13 13.27 -7.88
CA TYR A 111 3.67 12.19 -8.77
C TYR A 111 4.57 10.94 -8.69
N LEU A 112 5.87 11.13 -8.44
CA LEU A 112 6.84 10.07 -8.12
C LEU A 112 6.59 9.35 -6.79
N GLN A 113 5.60 9.79 -6.01
CA GLN A 113 5.31 9.27 -4.68
C GLN A 113 3.87 8.82 -4.51
N LEU A 114 3.02 8.94 -5.53
CA LEU A 114 1.60 8.72 -5.40
C LEU A 114 1.14 7.48 -6.18
N PHE A 115 0.53 6.58 -5.43
CA PHE A 115 0.03 5.31 -5.88
C PHE A 115 -1.48 5.28 -5.69
N ALA A 116 -2.22 5.14 -6.79
CA ALA A 116 -3.67 4.96 -6.75
C ALA A 116 -3.98 3.46 -6.75
N CYS A 117 -4.83 3.03 -5.83
CA CYS A 117 -5.17 1.62 -5.68
C CYS A 117 -6.64 1.44 -5.35
N ALA A 118 -7.25 0.42 -5.93
CA ALA A 118 -8.60 0.04 -5.62
C ALA A 118 -8.71 -0.29 -4.12
N ARG A 119 -9.70 0.31 -3.47
CA ARG A 119 -10.01 0.07 -2.08
C ARG A 119 -10.74 -1.27 -1.95
N LEU A 120 -10.07 -2.23 -1.34
CA LEU A 120 -10.69 -3.51 -0.99
C LEU A 120 -11.73 -3.29 0.11
N ARG A 121 -12.92 -3.87 -0.08
CA ARG A 121 -14.02 -3.85 0.88
C ARG A 121 -14.12 -5.23 1.52
N ASN A 122 -13.60 -5.35 2.73
CA ASN A 122 -13.70 -6.59 3.49
C ASN A 122 -15.01 -6.66 4.25
N VAL A 123 -15.55 -7.87 4.39
CA VAL A 123 -16.69 -8.13 5.28
C VAL A 123 -16.23 -7.93 6.71
N LEU A 124 -16.85 -6.98 7.42
CA LEU A 124 -16.58 -6.74 8.82
C LEU A 124 -17.38 -7.74 9.65
N SER A 125 -16.69 -8.55 10.43
CA SER A 125 -17.29 -9.35 11.49
C SER A 125 -17.25 -8.56 12.80
N PRO A 126 -18.32 -8.54 13.61
CA PRO A 126 -18.27 -7.97 14.96
C PRO A 126 -17.15 -8.61 15.77
N LYS A 127 -16.30 -7.79 16.39
CA LYS A 127 -15.23 -8.24 17.30
C LYS A 127 -15.15 -7.31 18.50
N LEU A 128 -14.85 -7.87 19.66
CA LEU A 128 -14.51 -7.09 20.85
C LEU A 128 -13.01 -6.77 20.78
N LEU A 129 -12.68 -5.48 20.78
CA LEU A 129 -11.30 -4.99 20.81
C LEU A 129 -11.00 -4.42 22.19
N PHE A 130 -10.10 -5.07 22.93
CA PHE A 130 -9.56 -4.51 24.17
C PHE A 130 -8.34 -3.65 23.84
N GLN A 131 -8.43 -2.37 24.15
CA GLN A 131 -7.32 -1.44 24.04
C GLN A 131 -6.97 -0.95 25.44
N LEU A 132 -5.74 -1.19 25.88
CA LEU A 132 -5.25 -0.64 27.13
C LEU A 132 -5.17 0.88 26.98
N THR A 133 -6.11 1.60 27.57
CA THR A 133 -6.01 3.05 27.73
C THR A 133 -5.06 3.34 28.88
N SER A 134 -4.00 4.10 28.63
CA SER A 134 -3.08 4.54 29.66
C SER A 134 -3.73 5.61 30.56
N ALA A 135 -4.24 5.16 31.71
CA ALA A 135 -4.15 5.81 33.04
C ALA A 135 -5.02 5.00 34.02
N TRP A 136 -4.50 3.86 34.50
CA TRP A 136 -4.97 3.27 35.75
C TRP A 136 -3.95 3.65 36.82
N THR A 137 -4.23 4.70 37.59
CA THR A 137 -3.69 4.82 38.95
C THR A 137 -4.55 3.91 39.80
N ALA A 138 -4.07 2.69 40.06
CA ALA A 138 -4.74 1.79 40.98
C ALA A 138 -4.65 2.38 42.39
N GLU A 139 -5.79 2.74 42.98
CA GLU A 139 -5.89 2.90 44.43
C GLU A 139 -6.04 1.48 45.06
N PRO A 140 -5.55 1.25 46.28
CA PRO A 140 -5.45 -0.09 46.88
C PRO A 140 -6.76 -0.86 47.05
N ASP A 141 -7.93 -0.23 46.87
CA ASP A 141 -9.23 -0.78 47.24
C ASP A 141 -10.02 -1.45 46.09
N ASP A 142 -9.54 -1.38 44.84
CA ASP A 142 -10.27 -1.90 43.65
C ASP A 142 -10.12 -3.41 43.42
N LEU A 143 -9.55 -4.17 44.35
CA LEU A 143 -9.30 -5.62 44.23
C LEU A 143 -10.54 -6.52 44.48
N CYS A 144 -11.71 -5.94 44.76
CA CYS A 144 -12.93 -6.70 45.06
C CYS A 144 -14.04 -6.40 44.04
N LEU A 145 -13.92 -6.88 42.80
CA LEU A 145 -15.04 -7.32 41.93
C LEU A 145 -14.52 -7.66 40.51
N ALA A 146 -13.90 -8.83 40.36
CA ALA A 146 -13.74 -9.48 39.06
C ALA A 146 -13.55 -10.99 39.23
N LEU A 147 -14.62 -11.69 39.61
CA LEU A 147 -14.89 -13.09 39.25
C LEU A 147 -16.33 -13.16 38.72
#